data_AF-A0A4R6WK04-F1
#
_entry.id   AF-A0A4R6WK04-F1
#
_cell.length_a   1.000
_cell.length_b   1.000
_cell.length_c   1.000
_cell.angle_alpha   90.00
_cell.angle_beta   90.00
_cell.angle_gamma   90.00
#
_symmetry.space_group_name_H-M   'P 1'
#
loop_
_entity.id
_entity.type
_entity.pdbx_description
1 polymer ?
#
loop_
_entity_poly.entity_id
_entity_poly.type
_entity_poly.pdbx_seq_one_letter_code
_entity_poly.pdbx_strand_id
1 'polypeptide(L)'
;MRALGIFRRGLCLAALCGGVLLTAFPIGSSLAQETQTGAPAIETPSTDIIIDPDLILPEGTSIEDMAQQADEEVGDHHEGYYYPKPETVEHYPSRVVTLPDSDEIRRQGFVIGMARQQLAAQYAPDYAIFTKGDHSQKLIIVALHDGSLDTLYRARALFATLTLVARSTPFFQKNTQPEEATFFDLLKLLGFTQVTISDGRDFAHQVIIN
;
A
#
# COMPACT_ATOMS: atom_id res chain seq x y z
N MET A 1 -53.91 -32.65 -8.63
CA MET A 1 -54.87 -32.09 -9.62
C MET A 1 -55.34 -30.72 -9.13
N ARG A 2 -55.15 -29.68 -9.97
CA ARG A 2 -55.70 -28.30 -9.93
C ARG A 2 -55.20 -27.39 -8.77
N ALA A 3 -54.35 -26.37 -9.02
CA ALA A 3 -54.62 -25.04 -9.64
C ALA A 3 -55.45 -24.14 -8.69
N LEU A 4 -55.26 -22.83 -8.48
CA LEU A 4 -54.69 -21.68 -9.22
C LEU A 4 -54.69 -20.54 -8.15
N GLY A 5 -53.65 -19.71 -7.93
CA GLY A 5 -53.38 -18.45 -8.64
C GLY A 5 -54.08 -17.21 -8.04
N ILE A 6 -53.38 -16.04 -8.11
CA ILE A 6 -53.91 -14.64 -8.16
C ILE A 6 -54.09 -14.00 -6.73
N PHE A 7 -53.60 -12.80 -6.34
CA PHE A 7 -53.49 -11.50 -7.01
C PHE A 7 -52.45 -10.54 -6.36
N ARG A 8 -51.89 -9.65 -7.18
CA ARG A 8 -51.05 -8.47 -6.87
C ARG A 8 -51.87 -7.28 -6.34
N ARG A 9 -51.21 -6.39 -5.58
CA ARG A 9 -51.22 -4.88 -5.60
C ARG A 9 -50.95 -4.39 -4.17
N GLY A 10 -50.00 -3.52 -3.84
CA GLY A 10 -49.35 -2.47 -4.62
C GLY A 10 -49.98 -1.11 -4.28
N LEU A 11 -49.19 -0.26 -3.60
CA LEU A 11 -49.24 1.21 -3.56
C LEU A 11 -50.08 1.92 -2.48
N CYS A 12 -49.38 2.58 -1.55
CA CYS A 12 -49.71 3.88 -0.94
C CYS A 12 -48.37 4.47 -0.41
N LEU A 13 -47.68 5.28 -1.22
CA LEU A 13 -47.76 6.75 -1.27
C LEU A 13 -47.26 7.41 0.03
N ALA A 14 -45.94 7.60 0.12
CA ALA A 14 -45.30 8.48 1.09
C ALA A 14 -44.64 9.64 0.34
N ALA A 15 -45.33 10.78 0.31
CA ALA A 15 -44.80 12.05 -0.16
C ALA A 15 -44.90 13.05 0.99
N LEU A 16 -43.77 13.32 1.65
CA LEU A 16 -43.60 14.43 2.57
C LEU A 16 -42.37 15.21 2.11
N CYS A 17 -42.63 16.21 1.27
CA CYS A 17 -41.70 17.29 0.96
C CYS A 17 -41.58 18.21 2.19
N GLY A 18 -40.37 18.43 2.67
CA GLY A 18 -40.07 19.43 3.70
C GLY A 18 -38.58 19.48 3.99
N GLY A 19 -37.91 20.57 3.61
CA GLY A 19 -36.46 20.75 3.79
C GLY A 19 -35.90 21.77 2.80
N VAL A 20 -36.23 23.06 2.95
CA VAL A 20 -35.32 24.08 3.52
C VAL A 20 -34.21 24.51 2.55
N LEU A 21 -34.54 25.57 1.80
CA LEU A 21 -33.75 26.78 1.52
C LEU A 21 -32.21 26.66 1.40
N LEU A 22 -31.71 26.55 0.16
CA LEU A 22 -30.31 26.81 -0.18
C LEU A 22 -30.24 28.10 -1.01
N THR A 23 -30.00 29.24 -0.37
CA THR A 23 -29.71 30.51 -1.06
C THR A 23 -28.22 30.56 -1.40
N ALA A 24 -27.91 30.46 -2.68
CA ALA A 24 -26.58 30.68 -3.24
C ALA A 24 -26.17 32.15 -3.12
N PHE A 25 -25.03 32.40 -2.48
CA PHE A 25 -24.35 33.71 -2.49
C PHE A 25 -23.51 33.85 -3.77
N PRO A 26 -23.61 34.98 -4.51
CA PRO A 26 -22.76 35.23 -5.67
C PRO A 26 -21.37 35.70 -5.22
N ILE A 27 -20.33 34.99 -5.66
CA ILE A 27 -18.93 35.45 -5.55
C ILE A 27 -18.69 36.41 -6.73
N GLY A 28 -18.48 37.68 -6.40
CA GLY A 28 -18.22 38.75 -7.34
C GLY A 28 -16.84 38.69 -7.98
N SER A 29 -16.80 39.13 -9.23
CA SER A 29 -15.65 39.35 -10.09
C SER A 29 -14.68 40.40 -9.53
N SER A 30 -13.38 40.18 -9.69
CA SER A 30 -12.39 41.26 -9.73
C SER A 30 -11.28 40.91 -10.72
N LEU A 31 -11.18 41.76 -11.73
CA LEU A 31 -10.09 41.84 -12.70
C LEU A 31 -8.89 42.51 -12.02
N ALA A 32 -7.72 41.87 -12.06
CA ALA A 32 -6.45 42.54 -11.92
C ALA A 32 -5.49 41.98 -12.97
N GLN A 33 -5.22 42.82 -13.96
CA GLN A 33 -4.23 42.67 -15.00
C GLN A 33 -3.00 43.46 -14.54
N GLU A 34 -1.85 42.80 -14.39
CA GLU A 34 -0.56 43.48 -14.33
C GLU A 34 0.55 42.65 -15.00
N THR A 35 1.04 43.22 -16.10
CA THR A 35 2.45 43.40 -16.47
C THR A 35 3.37 42.18 -16.70
N GLN A 36 3.64 41.95 -17.99
CA GLN A 36 4.88 41.35 -18.49
C GLN A 36 6.11 42.08 -17.94
N THR A 37 7.09 41.33 -17.44
CA THR A 37 8.49 41.78 -17.34
C THR A 37 9.43 40.56 -17.43
N GLY A 38 10.21 40.54 -18.52
CA GLY A 38 11.59 40.06 -18.61
C GLY A 38 11.96 38.68 -18.04
N ALA A 39 12.11 37.70 -18.93
CA ALA A 39 12.92 36.51 -18.67
C ALA A 39 14.41 36.86 -18.56
N PRO A 40 15.15 36.40 -17.53
CA PRO A 40 16.59 36.45 -17.54
C PRO A 40 17.17 35.24 -18.30
N ALA A 41 18.09 35.53 -19.21
CA ALA A 41 18.90 34.53 -19.91
C ALA A 41 19.80 33.79 -18.91
N ILE A 42 19.72 32.46 -18.91
CA ILE A 42 20.65 31.59 -18.17
C ILE A 42 21.86 31.38 -19.08
N GLU A 43 22.96 32.08 -18.80
CA GLU A 43 24.28 31.75 -19.33
C GLU A 43 24.71 30.39 -18.77
N THR A 44 25.00 29.46 -19.68
CA THR A 44 25.54 28.13 -19.36
C THR A 44 27.05 28.25 -19.24
N PRO A 45 27.68 27.96 -18.08
CA PRO A 45 29.14 27.85 -18.03
C PRO A 45 29.55 26.52 -18.65
N SER A 46 30.23 26.58 -19.80
CA SER A 46 30.97 25.47 -20.37
C SER A 46 32.09 25.09 -19.42
N THR A 47 31.88 24.04 -18.63
CA THR A 47 32.95 23.43 -17.84
C THR A 47 33.61 22.36 -18.71
N ASP A 48 34.80 22.70 -19.20
CA ASP A 48 35.70 21.76 -19.86
C ASP A 48 36.05 20.63 -18.89
N ILE A 49 35.60 19.42 -19.20
CA ILE A 49 35.99 18.21 -18.48
C ILE A 49 37.41 17.87 -18.91
N ILE A 50 38.39 18.20 -18.06
CA ILE A 50 39.75 17.68 -18.15
C ILE A 50 39.68 16.20 -17.75
N ILE A 51 39.72 15.30 -18.73
CA ILE A 51 39.90 13.86 -18.49
C ILE A 51 41.39 13.63 -18.26
N ASP A 52 41.75 13.29 -17.03
CA ASP A 52 43.10 12.84 -16.67
C ASP A 52 43.37 11.50 -17.37
N PRO A 53 44.39 11.39 -18.26
CA PRO A 53 44.56 10.22 -19.12
C PRO A 53 45.22 9.00 -18.42
N ASP A 54 45.57 9.10 -17.14
CA ASP A 54 46.37 8.08 -16.44
C ASP A 54 45.61 7.29 -15.34
N LEU A 55 44.27 7.30 -15.35
CA LEU A 55 43.51 6.42 -14.45
C LEU A 55 43.45 4.98 -15.02
N ILE A 56 44.48 4.20 -14.70
CA ILE A 56 44.56 2.76 -14.95
C ILE A 56 43.39 2.07 -14.23
N LEU A 57 42.40 1.59 -14.99
CA LEU A 57 41.32 0.75 -14.50
C LEU A 57 41.85 -0.68 -14.31
N PRO A 58 41.63 -1.34 -13.15
CA PRO A 58 41.91 -2.76 -13.02
C PRO A 58 41.00 -3.54 -13.98
N GLU A 59 41.60 -4.38 -14.83
CA GLU A 59 40.89 -5.27 -15.73
C GLU A 59 40.00 -6.24 -14.92
N GLY A 60 38.69 -6.23 -15.20
CA GLY A 60 37.82 -7.37 -14.82
C GLY A 60 36.43 -7.07 -14.24
N THR A 61 36.00 -5.83 -14.06
CA THR A 61 34.62 -5.54 -13.61
C THR A 61 33.77 -5.05 -14.78
N SER A 62 32.89 -5.93 -15.25
CA SER A 62 31.85 -5.62 -16.23
C SER A 62 31.01 -4.43 -15.73
N ILE A 63 30.81 -3.41 -16.56
CA ILE A 63 29.93 -2.26 -16.28
C ILE A 63 28.47 -2.74 -16.03
N GLU A 64 28.12 -3.94 -16.51
CA GLU A 64 26.83 -4.60 -16.30
C GLU A 64 26.63 -5.08 -14.86
N ASP A 65 27.70 -5.49 -14.17
CA ASP A 65 27.62 -5.98 -12.78
C ASP A 65 27.43 -4.82 -11.78
N MET A 66 27.99 -3.64 -12.07
CA MET A 66 27.78 -2.45 -11.25
C MET A 66 26.35 -1.90 -11.38
N ALA A 67 25.68 -2.10 -12.53
CA ALA A 67 24.30 -1.67 -12.73
C ALA A 67 23.29 -2.62 -12.03
N GLN A 68 23.58 -3.92 -11.97
CA GLN A 68 22.75 -4.89 -11.25
C GLN A 68 22.94 -4.83 -9.74
N GLN A 69 24.13 -4.46 -9.26
CA GLN A 69 24.36 -4.19 -7.83
C GLN A 69 23.84 -2.83 -7.38
N ALA A 70 23.78 -1.84 -8.27
CA ALA A 70 23.21 -0.53 -7.94
C ALA A 70 21.70 -0.58 -7.69
N ASP A 71 20.94 -1.48 -8.31
CA ASP A 71 19.50 -1.62 -8.01
C ASP A 71 19.23 -2.39 -6.70
N GLU A 72 20.15 -3.22 -6.23
CA GLU A 72 20.07 -3.82 -4.88
C GLU A 72 20.56 -2.85 -3.78
N GLU A 73 21.40 -1.87 -4.14
CA GLU A 73 21.98 -0.84 -3.24
C GLU A 73 21.37 0.57 -3.43
N VAL A 74 20.30 0.74 -4.21
CA VAL A 74 19.33 1.83 -4.00
C VAL A 74 18.49 1.39 -2.80
N GLY A 75 19.15 1.39 -1.64
CA GLY A 75 18.70 0.72 -0.42
C GLY A 75 17.28 1.10 -0.07
N ASP A 76 16.51 0.11 0.41
CA ASP A 76 15.11 0.18 0.84
C ASP A 76 14.72 1.54 1.47
N HIS A 77 14.40 2.55 0.64
CA HIS A 77 14.19 3.95 1.04
C HIS A 77 12.96 4.15 1.94
N HIS A 78 12.31 3.06 2.32
CA HIS A 78 11.17 3.03 3.20
C HIS A 78 11.59 3.05 4.67
N GLU A 79 12.74 2.45 5.01
CA GLU A 79 13.34 2.58 6.35
C GLU A 79 13.79 4.03 6.57
N GLY A 80 13.51 4.59 7.75
CA GLY A 80 13.77 5.99 8.09
C GLY A 80 12.76 6.99 7.52
N TYR A 81 11.94 6.59 6.53
CA TYR A 81 10.86 7.42 5.98
C TYR A 81 9.48 7.02 6.50
N TYR A 82 9.11 5.74 6.38
CA TYR A 82 7.82 5.22 6.83
C TYR A 82 7.87 4.53 8.19
N TYR A 83 9.01 3.97 8.55
CA TYR A 83 9.22 3.21 9.80
C TYR A 83 10.70 3.27 10.21
N PRO A 84 11.03 3.15 11.51
CA PRO A 84 12.41 3.06 11.98
C PRO A 84 13.03 1.71 11.57
N LYS A 85 14.35 1.58 11.69
CA LYS A 85 15.05 0.33 11.42
C LYS A 85 14.38 -0.87 12.14
N PRO A 86 14.03 -1.96 11.44
CA PRO A 86 13.44 -3.13 12.09
C PRO A 86 14.36 -3.70 13.17
N GLU A 87 13.84 -3.78 14.40
CA GLU A 87 14.55 -4.38 15.53
C GLU A 87 14.55 -5.90 15.44
N THR A 88 13.50 -6.46 14.83
CA THR A 88 13.27 -7.89 14.75
C THR A 88 12.87 -8.28 13.34
N VAL A 89 13.46 -9.38 12.86
CA VAL A 89 13.16 -9.98 11.54
C VAL A 89 12.75 -11.43 11.76
N GLU A 90 11.63 -11.83 11.15
CA GLU A 90 11.13 -13.21 11.15
C GLU A 90 11.05 -13.73 9.72
N HIS A 91 11.51 -14.96 9.50
CA HIS A 91 11.35 -15.64 8.21
C HIS A 91 10.17 -16.60 8.30
N TYR A 92 9.17 -16.38 7.45
CA TYR A 92 7.99 -17.22 7.36
C TYR A 92 8.09 -18.14 6.13
N PRO A 93 8.30 -19.47 6.31
CA PRO A 93 8.30 -20.42 5.22
C PRO A 93 6.86 -20.75 4.82
N SER A 94 6.38 -20.15 3.74
CA SER A 94 5.02 -20.39 3.28
C SER A 94 4.91 -21.74 2.58
N ARG A 95 3.76 -22.41 2.77
CA ARG A 95 3.48 -23.73 2.13
C ARG A 95 2.81 -23.58 0.78
N VAL A 96 2.38 -22.35 0.44
CA VAL A 96 1.65 -22.05 -0.78
C VAL A 96 2.58 -21.41 -1.81
N VAL A 97 2.25 -21.59 -3.08
CA VAL A 97 3.00 -21.02 -4.19
C VAL A 97 2.25 -19.79 -4.70
N THR A 98 2.99 -18.75 -5.05
CA THR A 98 2.43 -17.55 -5.67
C THR A 98 1.65 -17.91 -6.93
N LEU A 99 0.47 -17.31 -7.09
CA LEU A 99 -0.37 -17.60 -8.25
C LEU A 99 0.26 -17.04 -9.54
N PRO A 100 0.13 -17.74 -10.69
CA PRO A 100 0.71 -17.28 -11.95
C PRO A 100 0.18 -15.92 -12.42
N ASP A 101 -1.04 -15.57 -12.04
CA ASP A 101 -1.74 -14.32 -12.41
C ASP A 101 -1.61 -13.23 -11.32
N SER A 102 -0.62 -13.37 -10.43
CA SER A 102 -0.40 -12.41 -9.35
C SER A 102 0.56 -11.29 -9.75
N ASP A 103 -0.02 -10.26 -10.36
CA ASP A 103 0.68 -9.05 -10.79
C ASP A 103 0.65 -7.92 -9.75
N GLU A 104 1.33 -6.83 -10.08
CA GLU A 104 1.37 -5.61 -9.27
C GLU A 104 -0.03 -5.00 -9.08
N ILE A 105 -0.84 -4.96 -10.15
CA ILE A 105 -2.20 -4.41 -10.13
C ILE A 105 -3.06 -5.15 -9.12
N ARG A 106 -2.98 -6.48 -9.07
CA ARG A 106 -3.68 -7.30 -8.09
C ARG A 106 -3.24 -7.01 -6.67
N ARG A 107 -1.93 -6.87 -6.42
CA ARG A 107 -1.39 -6.52 -5.09
C ARG A 107 -1.86 -5.14 -4.63
N GLN A 108 -1.80 -4.14 -5.50
CA GLN A 108 -2.30 -2.80 -5.21
C GLN A 108 -3.82 -2.83 -4.96
N GLY A 109 -4.58 -3.50 -5.82
CA GLY A 109 -6.03 -3.64 -5.67
C GLY A 109 -6.43 -4.30 -4.35
N PHE A 110 -5.70 -5.32 -3.92
CA PHE A 110 -5.88 -5.96 -2.62
C PHE A 110 -5.71 -4.95 -1.47
N VAL A 111 -4.61 -4.20 -1.45
CA VAL A 111 -4.34 -3.25 -0.37
C VAL A 111 -5.27 -2.03 -0.40
N ILE A 112 -5.65 -1.55 -1.59
CA ILE A 112 -6.70 -0.53 -1.75
C ILE A 112 -8.03 -1.04 -1.18
N GLY A 113 -8.37 -2.32 -1.42
CA GLY A 113 -9.56 -2.95 -0.86
C GLY A 113 -9.54 -2.96 0.67
N MET A 114 -8.44 -3.37 1.28
CA MET A 114 -8.27 -3.36 2.73
C MET A 114 -8.34 -1.95 3.31
N ALA A 115 -7.62 -0.99 2.71
CA ALA A 115 -7.62 0.41 3.15
C ALA A 115 -9.02 1.03 3.06
N ARG A 116 -9.78 0.74 1.99
CA ARG A 116 -11.17 1.17 1.86
C ARG A 116 -12.07 0.58 2.94
N GLN A 117 -11.92 -0.71 3.24
CA GLN A 117 -12.69 -1.36 4.30
C GLN A 117 -12.39 -0.72 5.67
N GLN A 118 -11.13 -0.37 5.92
CA GLN A 118 -10.71 0.29 7.15
C GLN A 118 -11.26 1.72 7.26
N LEU A 119 -11.18 2.51 6.18
CA LEU A 119 -11.70 3.88 6.12
C LEU A 119 -13.23 3.96 6.16
N ALA A 120 -13.92 2.89 5.76
CA ALA A 120 -15.38 2.78 5.83
C ALA A 120 -15.88 2.41 7.24
N ALA A 121 -14.99 2.12 8.19
CA ALA A 121 -15.38 1.82 9.57
C ALA A 121 -15.99 3.05 10.26
N GLN A 122 -16.81 2.83 11.29
CA GLN A 122 -17.47 3.90 12.06
C GLN A 122 -16.51 4.72 12.92
N TYR A 123 -15.29 4.22 13.13
CA TYR A 123 -14.26 4.82 13.97
C TYR A 123 -13.00 5.08 13.17
N ALA A 124 -12.15 5.98 13.68
CA ALA A 124 -10.88 6.29 13.05
C ALA A 124 -9.98 5.03 12.97
N PRO A 125 -9.25 4.82 11.86
CA PRO A 125 -8.30 3.72 11.73
C PRO A 125 -7.19 3.77 12.79
N ASP A 126 -6.86 2.63 13.39
CA ASP A 126 -5.74 2.53 14.35
C ASP A 126 -4.36 2.39 13.70
N TYR A 127 -4.34 2.02 12.42
CA TYR A 127 -3.13 1.84 11.63
C TYR A 127 -3.41 2.20 10.18
N ALA A 128 -2.38 2.60 9.44
CA ALA A 128 -2.41 2.71 7.99
C ALA A 128 -1.81 1.43 7.37
N ILE A 129 -2.33 1.02 6.22
CA ILE A 129 -1.83 -0.13 5.45
C ILE A 129 -1.63 0.27 3.99
N PHE A 130 -0.44 0.02 3.46
CA PHE A 130 -0.06 0.41 2.10
C PHE A 130 1.00 -0.53 1.53
N THR A 131 1.26 -0.43 0.23
CA THR A 131 2.30 -1.20 -0.46
C THR A 131 3.40 -0.29 -1.00
N LYS A 132 4.61 -0.85 -1.08
CA LYS A 132 5.81 -0.23 -1.65
C LYS A 132 6.70 -1.27 -2.35
N GLY A 133 7.82 -0.79 -2.89
CA GLY A 133 8.72 -1.53 -3.78
C GLY A 133 8.26 -1.47 -5.24
N ASP A 134 9.17 -1.80 -6.15
CA ASP A 134 9.01 -1.58 -7.60
C ASP A 134 7.80 -2.29 -8.20
N HIS A 135 7.39 -3.39 -7.59
CA HIS A 135 6.24 -4.18 -7.99
C HIS A 135 5.18 -4.32 -6.89
N SER A 136 5.15 -3.39 -5.93
CA SER A 136 4.22 -3.44 -4.78
C SER A 136 4.31 -4.75 -3.97
N GLN A 137 5.51 -5.32 -3.86
CA GLN A 137 5.78 -6.61 -3.19
C GLN A 137 6.03 -6.48 -1.68
N LYS A 138 6.20 -5.25 -1.18
CA LYS A 138 6.39 -4.96 0.23
C LYS A 138 5.10 -4.38 0.82
N LEU A 139 4.51 -5.06 1.79
CA LEU A 139 3.38 -4.56 2.56
C LEU A 139 3.90 -3.82 3.79
N ILE A 140 3.38 -2.62 4.05
CA ILE A 140 3.77 -1.80 5.21
C ILE A 140 2.52 -1.47 6.01
N ILE A 141 2.61 -1.68 7.32
CA ILE A 141 1.58 -1.37 8.32
C ILE A 141 2.21 -0.45 9.36
N VAL A 142 1.61 0.72 9.59
CA VAL A 142 2.12 1.70 10.56
C VAL A 142 0.99 2.11 11.49
N ALA A 143 1.21 2.06 12.80
CA ALA A 143 0.26 2.59 13.76
C ALA A 143 0.06 4.10 13.57
N LEU A 144 -1.17 4.57 13.79
CA LEU A 144 -1.51 6.00 13.74
C LEU A 144 -1.62 6.63 15.13
N HIS A 145 -1.57 5.80 16.18
CA HIS A 145 -1.73 6.21 17.57
C HIS A 145 -0.64 5.60 18.44
N ASP A 146 -0.14 6.40 19.38
CA ASP A 146 0.82 5.96 20.38
C ASP A 146 0.30 4.78 21.21
N GLY A 147 1.19 3.83 21.52
CA GLY A 147 0.83 2.62 22.24
C GLY A 147 0.09 1.57 21.40
N SER A 148 -0.13 1.81 20.11
CA SER A 148 -0.59 0.77 19.18
C SER A 148 0.61 0.12 18.49
N LEU A 149 0.58 -1.20 18.36
CA LEU A 149 1.62 -1.99 17.66
C LEU A 149 3.06 -1.82 18.18
N ASP A 150 3.26 -1.28 19.37
CA ASP A 150 4.55 -1.00 20.06
C ASP A 150 5.33 -2.23 20.55
N THR A 151 4.82 -3.44 20.31
CA THR A 151 5.46 -4.69 20.74
C THR A 151 5.27 -5.78 19.70
N LEU A 152 6.23 -6.71 19.66
CA LEU A 152 6.17 -7.90 18.81
C LEU A 152 4.88 -8.72 19.00
N TYR A 153 4.39 -8.81 20.23
CA TYR A 153 3.17 -9.58 20.53
C TYR A 153 1.90 -8.87 20.03
N ARG A 154 1.82 -7.53 20.12
CA ARG A 154 0.69 -6.77 19.54
C ARG A 154 0.71 -6.85 18.02
N ALA A 155 1.89 -6.76 17.40
CA ALA A 155 2.07 -6.97 15.98
C ALA A 155 1.58 -8.36 15.52
N ARG A 156 1.99 -9.44 16.20
CA ARG A 156 1.51 -10.80 15.92
C ARG A 156 0.01 -10.98 16.16
N ALA A 157 -0.56 -10.30 17.16
CA ALA A 157 -2.01 -10.31 17.39
C ALA A 157 -2.78 -9.66 16.23
N LEU A 158 -2.25 -8.60 15.63
CA LEU A 158 -2.83 -8.02 14.41
C LEU A 158 -2.78 -9.03 13.25
N PHE A 159 -1.64 -9.68 13.01
CA PHE A 159 -1.54 -10.70 11.95
C PHE A 159 -2.47 -11.90 12.18
N ALA A 160 -2.66 -12.33 13.44
CA ALA A 160 -3.64 -13.34 13.79
C ALA A 160 -5.08 -12.87 13.47
N THR A 161 -5.39 -11.60 13.76
CA THR A 161 -6.70 -11.02 13.42
C THR A 161 -6.92 -10.95 11.91
N LEU A 162 -5.90 -10.52 11.15
CA LEU A 162 -5.94 -10.50 9.68
C LEU A 162 -6.09 -11.91 9.10
N THR A 163 -5.53 -12.92 9.77
CA THR A 163 -5.71 -14.33 9.40
C THR A 163 -7.19 -14.75 9.54
N LEU A 164 -7.87 -14.36 10.62
CA LEU A 164 -9.30 -14.64 10.80
C LEU A 164 -10.13 -14.04 9.66
N VAL A 165 -9.85 -12.79 9.31
CA VAL A 165 -10.54 -12.09 8.20
C VAL A 165 -10.23 -12.77 6.86
N ALA A 166 -8.97 -13.09 6.57
CA ALA A 166 -8.56 -13.75 5.34
C ALA A 166 -9.27 -15.09 5.11
N ARG A 167 -9.39 -15.92 6.17
CA ARG A 167 -10.06 -17.23 6.13
C ARG A 167 -11.54 -17.17 5.76
N SER A 168 -12.20 -16.05 6.04
CA SER A 168 -13.61 -15.84 5.68
C SER A 168 -13.82 -15.57 4.17
N THR A 169 -12.75 -15.24 3.44
CA THR A 169 -12.88 -14.81 2.04
C THR A 169 -12.98 -16.01 1.09
N PRO A 170 -13.84 -15.95 0.05
CA PRO A 170 -13.92 -17.02 -0.95
C PRO A 170 -12.62 -17.24 -1.72
N PHE A 171 -11.81 -16.19 -1.88
CA PHE A 171 -10.50 -16.29 -2.54
C PHE A 171 -9.56 -17.21 -1.75
N PHE A 172 -9.46 -17.02 -0.45
CA PHE A 172 -8.59 -17.84 0.40
C PHE A 172 -9.07 -19.29 0.50
N GLN A 173 -10.39 -19.50 0.60
CA GLN A 173 -11.00 -20.83 0.66
C GLN A 173 -10.76 -21.67 -0.61
N LYS A 174 -10.61 -21.03 -1.77
CA LYS A 174 -10.37 -21.72 -3.06
C LYS A 174 -8.91 -22.02 -3.32
N ASN A 175 -8.00 -21.22 -2.79
CA ASN A 175 -6.57 -21.26 -3.12
C ASN A 175 -5.69 -21.80 -1.99
N THR A 176 -6.25 -22.09 -0.81
CA THR A 176 -5.53 -22.61 0.35
C THR A 176 -6.35 -23.65 1.11
N GLN A 177 -5.74 -24.24 2.15
CA GLN A 177 -6.44 -24.98 3.20
C GLN A 177 -6.68 -24.00 4.38
N PRO A 178 -7.90 -23.46 4.56
CA PRO A 178 -8.11 -22.33 5.47
C PRO A 178 -7.76 -22.61 6.93
N GLU A 179 -7.86 -23.87 7.37
CA GLU A 179 -7.56 -24.25 8.76
C GLU A 179 -6.07 -24.14 9.09
N GLU A 180 -5.21 -24.38 8.09
CA GLU A 180 -3.76 -24.40 8.25
C GLU A 180 -3.09 -23.12 7.76
N ALA A 181 -3.76 -22.36 6.89
CA ALA A 181 -3.18 -21.19 6.24
C ALA A 181 -3.34 -19.92 7.09
N THR A 182 -2.34 -19.03 6.99
CA THR A 182 -2.26 -17.76 7.71
C THR A 182 -2.40 -16.57 6.76
N PHE A 183 -2.46 -15.36 7.32
CA PHE A 183 -2.39 -14.13 6.52
C PHE A 183 -1.13 -14.06 5.65
N PHE A 184 0.01 -14.58 6.12
CA PHE A 184 1.24 -14.60 5.33
C PHE A 184 1.13 -15.51 4.11
N ASP A 185 0.36 -16.60 4.18
CA ASP A 185 0.08 -17.45 3.01
C ASP A 185 -0.81 -16.73 2.00
N LEU A 186 -1.76 -15.90 2.44
CA LEU A 186 -2.53 -15.05 1.52
C LEU A 186 -1.60 -14.08 0.79
N LEU A 187 -0.68 -13.46 1.53
CA LEU A 187 0.31 -12.55 0.96
C LEU A 187 1.24 -13.28 -0.02
N LYS A 188 1.69 -14.49 0.31
CA LYS A 188 2.50 -15.33 -0.60
C LYS A 188 1.75 -15.66 -1.88
N LEU A 189 0.47 -16.06 -1.80
CA LEU A 189 -0.37 -16.30 -2.98
C LEU A 189 -0.42 -15.08 -3.90
N LEU A 190 -0.50 -13.88 -3.29
CA LEU A 190 -0.54 -12.61 -3.99
C LEU A 190 0.86 -12.11 -4.45
N GLY A 191 1.93 -12.82 -4.09
CA GLY A 191 3.29 -12.50 -4.51
C GLY A 191 3.93 -11.36 -3.72
N PHE A 192 3.50 -11.12 -2.48
CA PHE A 192 4.26 -10.31 -1.54
C PHE A 192 5.45 -11.11 -1.02
N THR A 193 6.58 -10.43 -0.84
CA THR A 193 7.84 -11.00 -0.36
C THR A 193 8.18 -10.53 1.05
N GLN A 194 7.61 -9.41 1.49
CA GLN A 194 7.94 -8.79 2.76
C GLN A 194 6.72 -8.08 3.37
N VAL A 195 6.63 -8.14 4.69
CA VAL A 195 5.72 -7.34 5.50
C VAL A 195 6.51 -6.60 6.56
N THR A 196 6.32 -5.30 6.67
CA THR A 196 6.86 -4.50 7.78
C THR A 196 5.70 -3.94 8.60
N ILE A 197 5.78 -4.07 9.92
CA ILE A 197 4.84 -3.48 10.87
C ILE A 197 5.59 -2.61 11.87
N SER A 198 5.07 -1.42 12.15
CA SER A 198 5.72 -0.44 13.02
C SER A 198 4.70 0.35 13.84
N ASP A 199 5.16 0.86 14.99
CA ASP A 199 4.45 1.85 15.79
C ASP A 199 4.58 3.29 15.22
N GLY A 200 5.39 3.48 14.17
CA GLY A 200 5.66 4.78 13.57
C GLY A 200 6.65 5.65 14.34
N ARG A 201 7.30 5.11 15.38
CA ARG A 201 8.25 5.85 16.23
C ARG A 201 9.56 5.10 16.41
N ASP A 202 9.57 4.09 17.29
CA ASP A 202 10.79 3.42 17.73
C ASP A 202 10.77 1.92 17.37
N PHE A 203 9.60 1.31 17.33
CA PHE A 203 9.45 -0.12 17.09
C PHE A 203 9.12 -0.44 15.63
N ALA A 204 9.88 -1.36 15.05
CA ALA A 204 9.54 -1.99 13.78
C ALA A 204 9.88 -3.48 13.79
N HIS A 205 8.98 -4.28 13.24
CA HIS A 205 9.13 -5.72 13.03
C HIS A 205 8.93 -6.05 11.56
N GLN A 206 9.80 -6.89 11.02
CA GLN A 206 9.77 -7.30 9.62
C GLN A 206 9.56 -8.80 9.51
N VAL A 207 8.70 -9.22 8.59
CA VAL A 207 8.48 -10.62 8.22
C VAL A 207 8.85 -10.79 6.76
N ILE A 208 9.83 -11.64 6.50
CA ILE A 208 10.25 -12.04 5.15
C ILE A 208 9.50 -13.33 4.80
N ILE A 209 8.79 -13.30 3.68
CA ILE A 209 7.94 -14.40 3.22
C ILE A 209 8.69 -15.19 2.15
N ASN A 210 9.06 -16.42 2.50
CA ASN A 210 9.79 -17.35 1.63
C ASN A 210 8.84 -18.30 0.91
#